data_AF-A0A7S2R808-F1
#
_entry.id   AF-A0A7S2R808-F1
#
_cell.length_a   1.000
_cell.length_b   1.000
_cell.length_c   1.000
_cell.angle_alpha   90.00
_cell.angle_beta   90.00
_cell.angle_gamma   90.00
#
_symmetry.space_group_name_H-M   'P 1'
#
loop_
_entity.id
_entity.type
_entity.pdbx_description
1 polymer ?
#
loop_
_entity_poly.entity_id
_entity_poly.type
_entity_poly.pdbx_seq_one_letter_code
_entity_poly.pdbx_strand_id
1 'polypeptide(L)'
;MTMHNSDDLDTTTTTSERRIEATKGLLSERLLAHTLGYPLSWHVIRTVESDRIYSDRIYAGNSGKRVDVYFNHVAAYTAALKWKEGESTGFENDGGQMLPRVSSFQVGDEVEVLYQPDECWYDATIVKVKEYEDDIRFTVHYTEEDSTQTNVYEELIRFPDINKKKKKKKKKPTKPKATTKPKATTNPKKITSGNEQKKMDGFLTKTKKTATTKKRKVSDSHQVEADNAQEMDLPEGWTARLLANKRCAIKSPDGKKFASKKAAFTYIGNDGVHMVETNKEPPPLENTVTMKIDEEGDPPWRQSNHVYLGKRVMYKILLNDESEIMQVGTVAGWIDEADQDEEGNPGFISERTGIPAPLFHVIFDDITKVSELHPYLLESQDLEEYELLDGLLDEKEEKKI
;
A
#
# COMPACT_ATOMS: atom_id res chain seq x y z
N MET A 1 -25.11 20.02 70.77
CA MET A 1 -26.18 19.70 69.81
C MET A 1 -25.94 20.61 68.61
N THR A 2 -25.08 20.16 67.71
CA THR A 2 -24.59 20.95 66.58
C THR A 2 -24.71 20.04 65.38
N MET A 3 -25.74 20.27 64.57
CA MET A 3 -26.01 19.47 63.38
C MET A 3 -25.03 19.89 62.29
N HIS A 4 -24.24 18.95 61.78
CA HIS A 4 -23.49 19.10 60.54
C HIS A 4 -24.43 18.74 59.39
N ASN A 5 -24.68 19.71 58.51
CA ASN A 5 -25.32 19.48 57.23
C ASN A 5 -24.29 18.88 56.29
N SER A 6 -24.60 17.69 55.79
CA SER A 6 -23.92 17.03 54.68
C SER A 6 -24.46 17.65 53.39
N ASP A 7 -23.68 18.52 52.75
CA ASP A 7 -23.97 19.00 51.41
C ASP A 7 -23.49 17.93 50.42
N ASP A 8 -24.44 17.14 49.90
CA ASP A 8 -24.25 16.20 48.81
C ASP A 8 -23.92 16.98 47.50
N LEU A 9 -22.67 16.90 47.08
CA LEU A 9 -22.19 17.39 45.79
C LEU A 9 -22.58 16.39 44.69
N ASP A 10 -23.76 16.61 44.11
CA ASP A 10 -24.28 15.88 42.97
C ASP A 10 -23.45 16.24 41.71
N THR A 11 -22.45 15.40 41.39
CA THR A 11 -21.56 15.56 40.24
C THR A 11 -22.07 14.78 39.03
N THR A 12 -23.31 15.05 38.60
CA THR A 12 -23.80 14.57 37.30
C THR A 12 -23.15 15.40 36.20
N THR A 13 -21.91 15.06 35.85
CA THR A 13 -21.24 15.58 34.66
C THR A 13 -21.95 14.96 33.47
N THR A 14 -23.02 15.61 33.01
CA THR A 14 -23.67 15.29 31.75
C THR A 14 -22.64 15.51 30.65
N THR A 15 -21.98 14.43 30.23
CA THR A 15 -21.11 14.38 29.06
C THR A 15 -21.98 14.76 27.86
N SER A 16 -22.01 16.05 27.55
CA SER A 16 -22.67 16.53 26.34
C SER A 16 -21.95 15.88 25.17
N GLU A 17 -22.65 14.99 24.48
CA GLU A 17 -22.18 14.38 23.24
C GLU A 17 -21.81 15.52 22.28
N ARG A 18 -20.51 15.78 22.15
CA ARG A 18 -20.03 16.81 21.22
C ARG A 18 -20.31 16.32 19.82
N ARG A 19 -21.27 16.96 19.16
CA ARG A 19 -21.59 16.71 17.77
C ARG A 19 -20.35 16.88 16.91
N ILE A 20 -20.05 15.87 16.09
CA ILE A 20 -18.94 15.91 15.14
C ILE A 20 -19.37 16.78 13.95
N GLU A 21 -18.63 17.87 13.70
CA GLU A 21 -18.89 18.76 12.58
C GLU A 21 -17.90 18.55 11.44
N ALA A 22 -18.37 18.64 10.20
CA ALA A 22 -17.51 18.69 9.02
C ALA A 22 -16.71 19.99 9.00
N THR A 23 -15.46 19.90 8.55
CA THR A 23 -14.59 21.09 8.41
C THR A 23 -15.08 21.96 7.26
N LYS A 24 -15.12 23.28 7.48
CA LYS A 24 -15.55 24.30 6.53
C LYS A 24 -14.39 25.23 6.18
N GLY A 25 -13.44 24.70 5.40
CA GLY A 25 -12.29 25.44 4.88
C GLY A 25 -11.05 25.42 5.76
N LEU A 26 -9.98 26.00 5.21
CA LEU A 26 -8.60 25.79 5.67
C LEU A 26 -8.37 26.08 7.16
N LEU A 27 -9.03 27.08 7.73
CA LEU A 27 -8.85 27.43 9.14
C LEU A 27 -9.41 26.34 10.06
N SER A 28 -10.60 25.82 9.76
CA SER A 28 -11.21 24.72 10.51
C SER A 28 -10.47 23.40 10.30
N GLU A 29 -9.92 23.17 9.10
CA GLU A 29 -9.15 21.97 8.78
C GLU A 29 -7.82 21.93 9.53
N ARG A 30 -7.12 23.07 9.64
CA ARG A 30 -5.90 23.22 10.45
C ARG A 30 -6.18 23.13 11.94
N LEU A 31 -7.27 23.74 12.39
CA LEU A 31 -7.68 23.66 13.80
C LEU A 31 -7.95 22.20 14.18
N LEU A 32 -8.69 21.47 13.35
CA LEU A 32 -8.94 20.05 13.57
C LEU A 32 -7.63 19.25 13.57
N ALA A 33 -6.74 19.48 12.60
CA ALA A 33 -5.44 18.81 12.55
C ALA A 33 -4.62 19.03 13.84
N HIS A 34 -4.55 20.27 14.31
CA HIS A 34 -3.85 20.63 15.54
C HIS A 34 -4.50 20.00 16.78
N THR A 35 -5.85 19.97 16.85
CA THR A 35 -6.57 19.29 17.94
C THR A 35 -6.31 17.79 17.96
N LEU A 36 -6.06 17.19 16.80
CA LEU A 36 -5.70 15.77 16.66
C LEU A 36 -4.19 15.50 16.88
N GLY A 37 -3.38 16.53 17.19
CA GLY A 37 -1.96 16.39 17.48
C GLY A 37 -1.04 16.38 16.25
N TYR A 38 -1.53 16.77 15.07
CA TYR A 38 -0.69 16.89 13.87
C TYR A 38 0.07 18.23 13.81
N PRO A 39 1.18 18.32 13.04
CA PRO A 39 1.95 19.55 12.85
C PRO A 39 1.10 20.71 12.33
N LEU A 40 1.47 21.95 12.68
CA LEU A 40 0.72 23.18 12.34
C LEU A 40 0.60 23.43 10.83
N SER A 41 1.54 22.90 10.03
CA SER A 41 1.49 22.97 8.57
C SER A 41 0.45 22.02 7.95
N TRP A 42 0.01 21.00 8.69
CA TRP A 42 -0.92 19.99 8.21
C TRP A 42 -2.37 20.49 8.34
N HIS A 43 -3.28 19.84 7.62
CA HIS A 43 -4.70 20.11 7.73
C HIS A 43 -5.51 18.83 7.50
N VAL A 44 -6.66 18.73 8.15
CA VAL A 44 -7.55 17.56 8.09
C VAL A 44 -8.89 17.99 7.52
N ILE A 45 -9.29 17.38 6.41
CA ILE A 45 -10.63 17.55 5.83
C ILE A 45 -11.52 16.44 6.37
N ARG A 46 -12.44 16.81 7.28
CA ARG A 46 -13.45 15.90 7.82
C ARG A 46 -14.73 15.99 7.01
N THR A 47 -15.14 14.86 6.45
CA THR A 47 -16.46 14.67 5.85
C THR A 47 -17.34 13.91 6.82
N VAL A 48 -18.53 14.42 7.12
CA VAL A 48 -19.49 13.78 8.04
C VAL A 48 -20.66 13.28 7.21
N GLU A 49 -20.89 11.96 7.22
CA GLU A 49 -22.00 11.33 6.51
C GLU A 49 -23.24 11.18 7.40
N SER A 50 -23.03 10.92 8.70
CA SER A 50 -24.07 10.88 9.72
C SER A 50 -23.51 11.33 11.08
N ASP A 51 -24.35 11.47 12.12
CA ASP A 51 -23.92 11.94 13.44
C ASP A 51 -22.84 11.06 14.10
N ARG A 52 -22.60 9.83 13.60
CA ARG A 52 -21.56 8.90 14.08
C ARG A 52 -20.56 8.43 13.03
N ILE A 53 -20.80 8.69 11.74
CA ILE A 53 -19.93 8.24 10.64
C ILE A 53 -19.27 9.45 10.01
N TYR A 54 -17.95 9.48 10.05
CA TYR A 54 -17.12 10.48 9.40
C TYR A 54 -15.87 9.85 8.80
N SER A 55 -15.28 10.54 7.84
CA SER A 55 -14.01 10.18 7.22
C SER A 55 -13.08 11.40 7.21
N ASP A 56 -11.84 11.19 7.60
CA ASP A 56 -10.81 12.22 7.60
C ASP A 56 -9.82 12.00 6.47
N ARG A 57 -9.53 13.08 5.73
CA ARG A 57 -8.39 13.16 4.81
C ARG A 57 -7.35 14.08 5.41
N ILE A 58 -6.18 13.54 5.73
CA ILE A 58 -5.10 14.26 6.39
C ILE A 58 -4.03 14.62 5.36
N TYR A 59 -3.68 15.89 5.25
CA TYR A 59 -2.73 16.40 4.27
C TYR A 59 -1.46 16.88 4.96
N ALA A 60 -0.30 16.34 4.56
CA ALA A 60 1.01 16.69 5.11
C ALA A 60 1.56 18.00 4.52
N GLY A 61 0.92 19.12 4.86
CA GLY A 61 1.31 20.45 4.41
C GLY A 61 0.15 21.21 3.76
N ASN A 62 0.46 22.10 2.81
CA ASN A 62 -0.54 22.92 2.14
C ASN A 62 -1.16 22.19 0.93
N SER A 63 -2.48 22.05 0.88
CA SER A 63 -3.23 21.34 -0.18
C SER A 63 -3.08 21.93 -1.57
N GLY A 64 -2.66 23.20 -1.69
CA GLY A 64 -2.33 23.81 -2.99
C GLY A 64 -1.01 23.32 -3.59
N LYS A 65 -0.21 22.56 -2.84
CA LYS A 65 1.00 21.90 -3.29
C LYS A 65 0.72 20.40 -3.31
N ARG A 66 1.31 19.65 -4.26
CA ARG A 66 1.22 18.18 -4.27
C ARG A 66 1.81 17.65 -2.96
N VAL A 67 0.96 17.43 -1.96
CA VAL A 67 1.34 16.95 -0.63
C VAL A 67 0.79 15.55 -0.41
N ASP A 68 1.45 14.79 0.45
CA ASP A 68 1.04 13.46 0.85
C ASP A 68 -0.32 13.53 1.55
N VAL A 69 -1.16 12.55 1.25
CA VAL A 69 -2.53 12.45 1.77
C VAL A 69 -2.70 11.12 2.45
N TYR A 70 -3.14 11.15 3.70
CA TYR A 70 -3.39 9.98 4.52
C TYR A 70 -4.89 9.84 4.78
N PHE A 71 -5.37 8.60 4.78
CA PHE A 71 -6.75 8.24 5.13
C PHE A 71 -6.81 7.47 6.47
N ASN A 72 -5.65 7.06 6.98
CA ASN A 72 -5.50 6.35 8.24
C ASN A 72 -4.73 7.24 9.22
N HIS A 73 -5.30 7.48 10.40
CA HIS A 73 -4.70 8.32 11.43
C HIS A 73 -3.38 7.75 11.97
N VAL A 74 -3.23 6.43 12.08
CA VAL A 74 -2.00 5.78 12.57
C VAL A 74 -0.84 6.06 11.61
N ALA A 75 -1.06 5.91 10.31
CA ALA A 75 -0.07 6.21 9.28
C ALA A 75 0.30 7.70 9.27
N ALA A 76 -0.73 8.57 9.33
CA ALA A 76 -0.55 10.01 9.41
C ALA A 76 0.26 10.42 10.64
N TYR A 77 -0.02 9.82 11.80
CA TYR A 77 0.66 10.11 13.06
C TYR A 77 2.12 9.66 13.02
N THR A 78 2.39 8.47 12.47
CA THR A 78 3.76 7.97 12.28
C THR A 78 4.60 8.90 11.39
N ALA A 79 4.00 9.42 10.31
CA ALA A 79 4.63 10.41 9.45
C ALA A 79 4.80 11.76 10.17
N ALA A 80 3.81 12.20 10.94
CA ALA A 80 3.87 13.42 11.74
C ALA A 80 4.98 13.40 12.80
N LEU A 81 5.27 12.25 13.42
CA LEU A 81 6.37 12.10 14.38
C LEU A 81 7.75 12.34 13.75
N LYS A 82 7.89 12.06 12.44
CA LYS A 82 9.13 12.30 11.68
C LYS A 82 9.17 13.71 11.07
N TRP A 83 8.07 14.46 11.14
CA TRP A 83 7.92 15.76 10.49
C TRP A 83 8.69 16.85 11.24
N LYS A 84 9.52 17.58 10.50
CA LYS A 84 10.22 18.77 10.99
C LYS A 84 9.68 20.00 10.29
N GLU A 85 9.07 20.89 11.06
CA GLU A 85 8.43 22.09 10.54
C GLU A 85 9.43 22.98 9.80
N GLY A 86 9.19 23.20 8.50
CA GLY A 86 10.05 23.99 7.62
C GLY A 86 11.19 23.22 6.94
N GLU A 87 11.49 21.98 7.36
CA GLU A 87 12.48 21.10 6.71
C GLU A 87 11.80 20.02 5.87
N SER A 88 10.80 19.34 6.44
CA SER A 88 10.06 18.28 5.76
C SER A 88 9.18 18.84 4.65
N THR A 89 9.14 18.13 3.53
CA THR A 89 8.18 18.40 2.46
C THR A 89 7.24 17.22 2.32
N GLY A 90 5.94 17.47 2.13
CA GLY A 90 4.95 16.39 1.94
C GLY A 90 5.06 15.73 0.56
N PHE A 91 6.22 15.65 -0.06
CA PHE A 91 6.39 15.04 -1.38
C PHE A 91 7.69 14.22 -1.44
N GLU A 92 8.04 13.55 -0.36
CA GLU A 92 9.26 12.74 -0.33
C GLU A 92 9.06 11.35 -0.95
N ASN A 93 7.90 11.07 -1.58
CA ASN A 93 7.51 9.77 -2.14
C ASN A 93 7.53 8.60 -1.13
N ASP A 94 7.87 8.87 0.14
CA ASP A 94 7.78 7.95 1.28
C ASP A 94 6.45 8.12 2.06
N GLY A 95 5.53 8.96 1.56
CA GLY A 95 4.21 9.23 2.15
C GLY A 95 3.27 8.02 2.10
N GLY A 96 2.98 7.48 3.28
CA GLY A 96 2.45 6.14 3.52
C GLY A 96 1.05 5.82 3.00
N GLN A 97 0.80 4.50 2.89
CA GLN A 97 -0.43 3.82 2.47
C GLN A 97 -1.42 4.71 1.71
N MET A 98 -1.07 5.01 0.46
CA MET A 98 -2.12 5.10 -0.53
C MET A 98 -2.84 3.76 -0.51
N LEU A 99 -4.17 3.77 -0.37
CA LEU A 99 -4.96 2.64 -0.85
C LEU A 99 -4.40 2.26 -2.24
N PRO A 100 -4.26 0.96 -2.57
CA PRO A 100 -3.77 0.55 -3.88
C PRO A 100 -4.48 1.40 -4.92
N ARG A 101 -3.71 2.05 -5.82
CA ARG A 101 -4.29 3.05 -6.73
C ARG A 101 -5.48 2.38 -7.43
N VAL A 102 -6.67 2.87 -7.15
CA VAL A 102 -7.87 2.32 -7.79
C VAL A 102 -7.95 2.98 -9.15
N SER A 103 -7.86 2.20 -10.21
CA SER A 103 -8.01 2.71 -11.56
C SER A 103 -9.38 3.36 -11.75
N SER A 104 -9.43 4.58 -12.29
CA SER A 104 -10.72 5.23 -12.61
C SER A 104 -11.45 4.57 -13.80
N PHE A 105 -10.79 3.64 -14.49
CA PHE A 105 -11.32 2.99 -15.68
C PHE A 105 -11.11 1.47 -15.65
N GLN A 106 -12.01 0.73 -16.27
CA GLN A 106 -11.98 -0.73 -16.35
C GLN A 106 -11.76 -1.21 -17.79
N VAL A 107 -11.30 -2.46 -17.93
CA VAL A 107 -11.19 -3.10 -19.25
C VAL A 107 -12.58 -3.21 -19.87
N GLY A 108 -12.72 -2.71 -21.09
CA GLY A 108 -14.00 -2.63 -21.82
C GLY A 108 -14.67 -1.26 -21.78
N ASP A 109 -14.19 -0.31 -20.96
CA ASP A 109 -14.74 1.04 -20.94
C ASP A 109 -14.51 1.78 -22.27
N GLU A 110 -15.57 2.43 -22.77
CA GLU A 110 -15.50 3.35 -23.91
C GLU A 110 -15.02 4.72 -23.41
N VAL A 111 -13.85 5.14 -23.87
CA VAL A 111 -13.16 6.37 -23.44
C VAL A 111 -12.77 7.23 -24.63
N GLU A 112 -12.46 8.50 -24.38
CA GLU A 112 -11.74 9.36 -25.32
C GLU A 112 -10.28 9.47 -24.84
N VAL A 113 -9.32 9.38 -25.76
CA VAL A 113 -7.88 9.47 -25.46
C VAL A 113 -7.27 10.67 -26.18
N LEU A 114 -6.48 11.47 -25.47
CA LEU A 114 -5.78 12.63 -26.01
C LEU A 114 -4.52 12.21 -26.77
N TYR A 115 -4.46 12.47 -28.07
CA TYR A 115 -3.27 12.25 -28.88
C TYR A 115 -2.40 13.51 -28.87
N GLN A 116 -1.22 13.43 -28.25
CA GLN A 116 -0.36 14.61 -28.02
C GLN A 116 0.10 15.35 -29.30
N PRO A 117 0.41 14.68 -30.42
CA PRO A 117 0.88 15.37 -31.63
C PRO A 117 -0.10 16.40 -32.22
N ASP A 118 -1.41 16.20 -32.03
CA ASP A 118 -2.45 17.08 -32.57
C ASP A 118 -3.41 17.65 -31.50
N GLU A 119 -3.17 17.32 -30.22
CA GLU A 119 -3.98 17.72 -29.06
C GLU A 119 -5.48 17.39 -29.23
N CYS A 120 -5.80 16.37 -30.02
CA CYS A 120 -7.18 15.95 -30.30
C CYS A 120 -7.57 14.71 -29.47
N TRP A 121 -8.87 14.62 -29.14
CA TRP A 121 -9.45 13.50 -28.41
C TRP A 121 -10.06 12.50 -29.38
N TYR A 122 -9.66 11.23 -29.27
CA TYR A 122 -10.09 10.14 -30.16
C TYR A 122 -10.86 9.05 -29.39
N ASP A 123 -11.92 8.53 -30.00
CA ASP A 123 -12.76 7.47 -29.43
C ASP A 123 -11.98 6.13 -29.36
N ALA A 124 -11.87 5.56 -28.16
CA ALA A 124 -11.12 4.34 -27.88
C ALA A 124 -11.81 3.42 -26.85
N THR A 125 -11.30 2.20 -26.71
CA THR A 125 -11.74 1.23 -25.69
C THR A 125 -10.54 0.75 -24.89
N ILE A 126 -10.68 0.64 -23.57
CA ILE A 126 -9.59 0.13 -22.72
C ILE A 126 -9.48 -1.39 -22.88
N VAL A 127 -8.31 -1.85 -23.31
CA VAL A 127 -8.01 -3.28 -23.52
C VAL A 127 -7.29 -3.88 -22.33
N LYS A 128 -6.41 -3.12 -21.66
CA LYS A 128 -5.62 -3.60 -20.54
C LYS A 128 -5.28 -2.49 -19.57
N VAL A 129 -5.42 -2.77 -18.28
CA VAL A 129 -4.92 -1.93 -17.19
C VAL A 129 -3.65 -2.57 -16.64
N LYS A 130 -2.58 -1.80 -16.48
CA LYS A 130 -1.32 -2.28 -15.89
C LYS A 130 -0.87 -1.34 -14.80
N GLU A 131 -0.80 -1.87 -13.60
CA GLU A 131 -0.26 -1.18 -12.42
C GLU A 131 1.26 -1.26 -12.44
N TYR A 132 1.90 -0.11 -12.28
CA TYR A 132 3.33 0.05 -12.02
C TYR A 132 3.49 0.61 -10.60
N GLU A 133 4.71 0.53 -10.06
CA GLU A 133 5.05 1.05 -8.73
C GLU A 133 4.78 2.57 -8.60
N ASP A 134 4.92 3.31 -9.70
CA ASP A 134 4.75 4.76 -9.77
C ASP A 134 3.35 5.21 -10.22
N ASP A 135 2.68 4.42 -11.08
CA ASP A 135 1.43 4.84 -11.73
C ASP A 135 0.62 3.69 -12.38
N ILE A 136 -0.62 3.97 -12.75
CA ILE A 136 -1.45 3.07 -13.58
C ILE A 136 -1.35 3.51 -15.03
N ARG A 137 -1.03 2.57 -15.92
CA ARG A 137 -1.01 2.82 -17.36
C ARG A 137 -1.95 1.90 -18.12
N PHE A 138 -2.52 2.45 -19.18
CA PHE A 138 -3.56 1.79 -19.97
C PHE A 138 -3.04 1.38 -21.33
N THR A 139 -3.61 0.29 -21.84
CA THR A 139 -3.56 -0.07 -23.26
C THR A 139 -4.94 0.19 -23.84
N VAL A 140 -5.01 1.04 -24.84
CA VAL A 140 -6.25 1.48 -25.49
C VAL A 140 -6.27 1.02 -26.94
N HIS A 141 -7.46 0.73 -27.47
CA HIS A 141 -7.72 0.42 -28.88
C HIS A 141 -8.57 1.52 -29.49
N TYR A 142 -8.07 2.16 -30.55
CA TYR A 142 -8.77 3.23 -31.26
C TYR A 142 -9.78 2.65 -32.23
N THR A 143 -11.05 3.02 -32.06
CA THR A 143 -12.17 2.42 -32.82
C THR A 143 -12.19 2.78 -34.30
N GLU A 144 -11.70 3.97 -34.68
CA GLU A 144 -11.72 4.44 -36.07
C GLU A 144 -10.53 3.92 -36.90
N GLU A 145 -9.35 3.76 -36.28
CA GLU A 145 -8.11 3.41 -36.97
C GLU A 145 -7.67 1.95 -36.79
N ASP A 146 -8.39 1.18 -35.96
CA ASP A 146 -8.05 -0.20 -35.60
C ASP A 146 -6.59 -0.35 -35.10
N SER A 147 -6.11 0.64 -34.35
CA SER A 147 -4.75 0.72 -33.83
C SER A 147 -4.76 0.64 -32.30
N THR A 148 -3.67 0.12 -31.71
CA THR A 148 -3.53 0.01 -30.25
C THR A 148 -2.37 0.87 -29.74
N GLN A 149 -2.58 1.58 -28.64
CA GLN A 149 -1.53 2.32 -27.95
C GLN A 149 -1.37 1.80 -26.52
N THR A 150 -0.12 1.51 -26.14
CA THR A 150 0.25 1.04 -24.80
C THR A 150 0.86 2.17 -23.97
N ASN A 151 0.84 2.02 -22.64
CA ASN A 151 1.42 2.97 -21.69
C ASN A 151 0.81 4.38 -21.77
N VAL A 152 -0.51 4.45 -21.97
CA VAL A 152 -1.26 5.72 -21.89
C VAL A 152 -1.47 6.07 -20.42
N TYR A 153 -1.17 7.31 -20.04
CA TYR A 153 -1.38 7.84 -18.68
C TYR A 153 -2.86 8.17 -18.45
N GLU A 154 -3.31 8.05 -17.20
CA GLU A 154 -4.71 8.32 -16.81
C GLU A 154 -5.17 9.74 -17.20
N GLU A 155 -4.29 10.74 -17.08
CA GLU A 155 -4.54 12.14 -17.44
C GLU A 155 -4.84 12.37 -18.93
N LEU A 156 -4.50 11.39 -19.79
CA LEU A 156 -4.76 11.43 -21.23
C LEU A 156 -6.07 10.71 -21.59
N ILE A 157 -6.85 10.25 -20.61
CA ILE A 157 -8.08 9.47 -20.80
C ILE A 157 -9.25 10.20 -20.12
N ARG A 158 -10.41 10.21 -20.77
CA ARG A 158 -11.66 10.68 -20.16
C ARG A 158 -12.86 9.90 -20.65
N PHE A 159 -13.96 9.93 -19.90
CA PHE A 159 -15.23 9.41 -20.41
C PHE A 159 -15.78 10.31 -21.54
N PRO A 160 -16.38 9.74 -22.59
CA PRO A 160 -16.96 10.49 -23.69
C PRO A 160 -18.13 11.34 -23.20
N ASP A 161 -18.22 12.57 -23.71
CA ASP A 161 -19.34 13.46 -23.40
C ASP A 161 -20.66 12.81 -23.83
N ILE A 162 -21.50 12.43 -22.86
CA ILE A 162 -22.82 11.78 -23.06
C ILE A 162 -23.70 12.60 -24.02
N ASN A 163 -23.50 13.92 -24.06
CA ASN A 163 -24.23 14.85 -24.91
C ASN A 163 -23.85 14.76 -26.40
N LYS A 164 -22.62 14.32 -26.75
CA LYS A 164 -22.18 14.16 -28.15
C LYS A 164 -22.79 12.91 -28.80
N LYS A 165 -22.90 11.80 -28.05
CA LYS A 165 -23.47 10.53 -28.56
C LYS A 165 -24.94 10.65 -28.99
N LYS A 166 -25.74 11.49 -28.32
CA LYS A 166 -27.14 11.75 -28.71
C LYS A 166 -27.27 12.51 -30.04
N LYS A 167 -26.26 13.31 -30.45
CA LYS A 167 -26.27 14.02 -31.74
C LYS A 167 -25.84 13.15 -32.92
N LYS A 168 -24.89 12.21 -32.75
CA LYS A 168 -24.46 11.30 -33.82
C LYS A 168 -25.57 10.30 -34.24
N LYS A 169 -26.44 9.85 -33.31
CA LYS A 169 -27.55 8.90 -33.64
C LYS A 169 -28.78 9.50 -34.34
N LYS A 170 -28.83 10.80 -34.65
CA LYS A 170 -30.01 11.46 -35.26
C LYS A 170 -29.89 11.85 -36.75
N LYS A 171 -28.89 11.35 -37.49
CA LYS A 171 -28.78 11.65 -38.94
C LYS A 171 -29.20 10.46 -39.84
N LYS A 172 -30.43 10.63 -40.37
CA LYS A 172 -31.09 10.11 -41.59
C LYS A 172 -31.58 8.65 -41.65
N PRO A 173 -32.92 8.44 -41.77
CA PRO A 173 -33.47 7.23 -42.37
C PRO A 173 -33.21 7.24 -43.88
N THR A 174 -32.53 6.19 -44.36
CA THR A 174 -32.42 5.85 -45.78
C THR A 174 -33.77 5.33 -46.28
N LYS A 175 -34.35 6.02 -47.28
CA LYS A 175 -35.51 5.56 -48.05
C LYS A 175 -35.14 4.35 -48.94
N PRO A 176 -36.12 3.53 -49.34
CA PRO A 176 -35.94 2.13 -49.72
C PRO A 176 -35.57 1.95 -51.20
N LYS A 177 -34.86 0.88 -51.52
CA LYS A 177 -34.69 0.38 -52.89
C LYS A 177 -35.18 -1.08 -52.95
N ALA A 178 -36.40 -1.26 -53.46
CA ALA A 178 -36.78 -2.46 -54.20
C ALA A 178 -35.86 -2.54 -55.45
N THR A 179 -35.47 -3.69 -56.01
CA THR A 179 -36.33 -4.74 -56.55
C THR A 179 -35.49 -5.98 -56.93
N THR A 180 -36.12 -7.17 -56.85
CA THR A 180 -35.96 -8.38 -57.70
C THR A 180 -34.65 -9.20 -57.75
N LYS A 181 -34.73 -10.42 -57.17
CA LYS A 181 -34.21 -11.72 -57.69
C LYS A 181 -35.16 -12.24 -58.82
N PRO A 182 -34.93 -13.37 -59.55
CA PRO A 182 -33.86 -14.40 -59.48
C PRO A 182 -33.32 -14.91 -60.86
N LYS A 183 -32.19 -15.64 -60.88
CA LYS A 183 -32.09 -17.04 -61.38
C LYS A 183 -30.66 -17.59 -61.36
N ALA A 184 -30.60 -18.90 -61.10
CA ALA A 184 -29.42 -19.78 -61.13
C ALA A 184 -28.81 -19.89 -62.54
N THR A 185 -27.55 -20.38 -62.64
CA THR A 185 -27.15 -21.68 -63.23
C THR A 185 -25.62 -21.73 -63.48
N THR A 186 -25.00 -22.86 -63.11
CA THR A 186 -23.75 -23.50 -63.64
C THR A 186 -22.33 -22.94 -63.43
N ASN A 187 -21.55 -23.74 -62.69
CA ASN A 187 -20.10 -24.10 -62.80
C ASN A 187 -19.70 -24.65 -64.21
N PRO A 188 -18.43 -25.06 -64.51
CA PRO A 188 -17.09 -24.83 -63.91
C PRO A 188 -15.94 -24.57 -64.95
N LYS A 189 -14.70 -24.24 -64.49
CA LYS A 189 -13.34 -24.60 -65.02
C LYS A 189 -12.30 -23.57 -64.52
N LYS A 190 -11.27 -23.92 -63.73
CA LYS A 190 -9.97 -24.56 -64.05
C LYS A 190 -9.14 -23.81 -65.12
N ILE A 191 -8.00 -23.24 -64.71
CA ILE A 191 -6.65 -23.15 -65.35
C ILE A 191 -5.86 -22.04 -64.58
N THR A 192 -4.85 -22.36 -63.76
CA THR A 192 -3.39 -22.45 -64.00
C THR A 192 -2.64 -21.15 -64.38
N SER A 193 -1.58 -20.87 -63.58
CA SER A 193 -0.24 -20.31 -63.91
C SER A 193 -0.02 -18.85 -64.35
N GLY A 194 1.10 -18.28 -63.84
CA GLY A 194 1.90 -17.20 -64.45
C GLY A 194 1.84 -15.89 -63.68
N ASN A 195 2.78 -15.57 -62.77
CA ASN A 195 4.12 -15.02 -63.03
C ASN A 195 4.07 -13.67 -63.75
N GLU A 196 4.31 -12.56 -63.05
CA GLU A 196 4.82 -11.34 -63.67
C GLU A 196 5.61 -10.49 -62.67
N GLN A 197 6.94 -10.57 -62.80
CA GLN A 197 7.88 -9.56 -62.34
C GLN A 197 7.58 -8.25 -63.08
N LYS A 198 7.35 -7.16 -62.34
CA LYS A 198 7.45 -5.80 -62.90
C LYS A 198 8.63 -5.07 -62.26
N LYS A 199 9.70 -4.98 -63.06
CA LYS A 199 10.72 -3.94 -62.98
C LYS A 199 10.04 -2.57 -63.15
N MET A 200 10.40 -1.61 -62.32
CA MET A 200 10.45 -0.21 -62.73
C MET A 200 11.82 0.36 -62.38
N ASP A 201 12.51 0.74 -63.44
CA ASP A 201 13.70 1.59 -63.45
C ASP A 201 13.31 3.07 -63.30
N GLY A 202 14.24 3.86 -62.76
CA GLY A 202 14.24 5.32 -62.75
C GLY A 202 13.92 5.89 -61.36
N PHE A 203 14.68 6.80 -60.76
CA PHE A 203 15.57 7.81 -61.32
C PHE A 203 16.47 8.37 -60.20
N LEU A 204 17.71 8.70 -60.56
CA LEU A 204 18.75 9.35 -59.75
C LEU A 204 18.28 10.67 -59.11
N THR A 205 18.68 10.94 -57.86
CA THR A 205 19.55 12.10 -57.56
C THR A 205 20.48 11.80 -56.38
N LYS A 206 21.78 11.92 -56.64
CA LYS A 206 22.88 11.79 -55.69
C LYS A 206 23.11 13.14 -55.01
N THR A 207 23.09 13.19 -53.69
CA THR A 207 23.77 14.24 -52.91
C THR A 207 24.84 13.57 -52.04
N LYS A 208 26.09 13.67 -52.51
CA LYS A 208 27.29 13.33 -51.74
C LYS A 208 27.41 14.34 -50.59
N LYS A 209 27.26 13.89 -49.34
CA LYS A 209 27.83 14.58 -48.18
C LYS A 209 29.01 13.77 -47.65
N THR A 210 30.19 14.35 -47.82
CA THR A 210 31.46 13.94 -47.26
C THR A 210 31.41 14.00 -45.73
N ALA A 211 31.49 12.84 -45.08
CA ALA A 211 31.62 12.72 -43.63
C ALA A 211 33.09 12.84 -43.23
N THR A 212 33.46 13.97 -42.65
CA THR A 212 34.74 14.20 -41.97
C THR A 212 34.72 13.53 -40.59
N THR A 213 35.46 12.44 -40.44
CA THR A 213 35.61 11.70 -39.19
C THR A 213 36.52 12.49 -38.24
N LYS A 214 35.92 13.29 -37.34
CA LYS A 214 36.62 13.87 -36.19
C LYS A 214 36.93 12.75 -35.19
N LYS A 215 38.21 12.37 -35.05
CA LYS A 215 38.73 11.58 -33.92
C LYS A 215 38.41 12.34 -32.62
N ARG A 216 37.38 11.91 -31.89
CA ARG A 216 37.14 12.35 -30.51
C ARG A 216 38.20 11.70 -29.60
N LYS A 217 38.81 12.50 -28.73
CA LYS A 217 39.66 12.07 -27.61
C LYS A 217 38.89 11.01 -26.80
N VAL A 218 39.49 9.84 -26.61
CA VAL A 218 38.90 8.66 -25.94
C VAL A 218 39.05 8.71 -24.41
N SER A 219 39.68 9.76 -23.87
CA SER A 219 40.09 9.79 -22.46
C SER A 219 38.97 9.98 -21.43
N ASP A 220 37.81 10.55 -21.79
CA ASP A 220 36.73 10.81 -20.81
C ASP A 220 35.74 9.64 -20.63
N SER A 221 35.81 8.60 -21.47
CA SER A 221 34.80 7.53 -21.42
C SER A 221 34.93 6.63 -20.19
N HIS A 222 36.14 6.49 -19.62
CA HIS A 222 36.36 5.58 -18.50
C HIS A 222 35.88 6.16 -17.16
N GLN A 223 36.03 7.47 -16.96
CA GLN A 223 35.57 8.11 -15.72
C GLN A 223 34.04 8.08 -15.62
N VAL A 224 33.35 8.42 -16.72
CA VAL A 224 31.88 8.39 -16.78
C VAL A 224 31.33 6.98 -16.50
N GLU A 225 32.00 5.92 -16.97
CA GLU A 225 31.57 4.55 -16.66
C GLU A 225 31.82 4.16 -15.18
N ALA A 226 32.84 4.72 -14.52
CA ALA A 226 33.09 4.49 -13.10
C ALA A 226 32.06 5.25 -12.22
N ASP A 227 31.77 6.51 -12.55
CA ASP A 227 30.81 7.34 -11.83
C ASP A 227 29.40 6.71 -11.87
N ASN A 228 28.99 6.18 -13.05
CA ASN A 228 27.74 5.43 -13.18
C ASN A 228 27.71 4.15 -12.33
N ALA A 229 28.85 3.49 -12.11
CA ALA A 229 28.90 2.28 -11.28
C ALA A 229 28.74 2.63 -9.79
N GLN A 230 29.35 3.73 -9.37
CA GLN A 230 29.19 4.28 -8.03
C GLN A 230 27.74 4.72 -7.76
N GLU A 231 27.08 5.36 -8.73
CA GLU A 231 25.66 5.70 -8.66
C GLU A 231 24.75 4.45 -8.54
N MET A 232 25.23 3.28 -8.98
CA MET A 232 24.53 2.01 -8.84
C MET A 232 24.93 1.21 -7.59
N ASP A 233 25.65 1.81 -6.64
CA ASP A 233 26.16 1.17 -5.41
C ASP A 233 27.07 -0.05 -5.67
N LEU A 234 27.77 -0.08 -6.81
CA LEU A 234 28.73 -1.14 -7.09
C LEU A 234 30.07 -0.84 -6.39
N PRO A 235 30.82 -1.87 -5.93
CA PRO A 235 32.12 -1.68 -5.31
C PRO A 235 33.14 -0.98 -6.21
N GLU A 236 34.20 -0.43 -5.62
CA GLU A 236 35.28 0.22 -6.36
C GLU A 236 35.91 -0.71 -7.43
N GLY A 237 36.23 -0.15 -8.59
CA GLY A 237 36.79 -0.87 -9.74
C GLY A 237 35.75 -1.48 -10.70
N TRP A 238 34.46 -1.44 -10.35
CA TRP A 238 33.38 -1.77 -11.29
C TRP A 238 33.12 -0.61 -12.26
N THR A 239 32.65 -0.92 -13.47
CA THR A 239 32.22 0.10 -14.45
C THR A 239 30.84 -0.22 -15.00
N ALA A 240 30.03 0.83 -15.22
CA ALA A 240 28.66 0.70 -15.72
C ALA A 240 28.44 1.65 -16.90
N ARG A 241 27.92 1.10 -18.00
CA ARG A 241 27.58 1.87 -19.20
C ARG A 241 26.08 1.83 -19.47
N LEU A 242 25.46 3.01 -19.49
CA LEU A 242 24.06 3.18 -19.90
C LEU A 242 23.93 3.12 -21.44
N LEU A 243 23.03 2.26 -21.93
CA LEU A 243 22.67 2.12 -23.34
C LEU A 243 21.36 2.88 -23.62
N ALA A 244 21.13 3.25 -24.88
CA ALA A 244 20.00 4.08 -25.32
C ALA A 244 18.60 3.57 -24.91
N ASN A 245 18.45 2.28 -24.62
CA ASN A 245 17.18 1.67 -24.22
C ASN A 245 17.04 1.51 -22.69
N LYS A 246 17.70 2.37 -21.91
CA LYS A 246 17.80 2.25 -20.43
C LYS A 246 18.36 0.91 -19.94
N ARG A 247 19.04 0.16 -20.82
CA ARG A 247 19.77 -1.07 -20.44
C ARG A 247 21.15 -0.68 -19.92
N CYS A 248 21.62 -1.30 -18.85
CA CYS A 248 22.99 -1.12 -18.37
C CYS A 248 23.86 -2.32 -18.77
N ALA A 249 25.10 -2.04 -19.17
CA ALA A 249 26.14 -3.05 -19.31
C ALA A 249 27.15 -2.82 -18.17
N ILE A 250 27.19 -3.74 -17.22
CA ILE A 250 28.05 -3.66 -16.03
C ILE A 250 29.27 -4.55 -16.25
N LYS A 251 30.45 -4.08 -15.85
CA LYS A 251 31.69 -4.85 -15.85
C LYS A 251 32.30 -4.89 -14.46
N SER A 252 32.72 -6.07 -14.04
CA SER A 252 33.52 -6.27 -12.84
C SER A 252 35.00 -5.91 -13.07
N PRO A 253 35.78 -5.74 -11.99
CA PRO A 253 37.21 -5.44 -12.07
C PRO A 253 38.03 -6.52 -12.82
N ASP A 254 37.58 -7.78 -12.80
CA ASP A 254 38.17 -8.91 -13.54
C ASP A 254 37.75 -8.95 -15.02
N GLY A 255 36.90 -8.02 -15.46
CA GLY A 255 36.46 -7.87 -16.84
C GLY A 255 35.23 -8.70 -17.25
N LYS A 256 34.59 -9.45 -16.33
CA LYS A 256 33.31 -10.12 -16.61
C LYS A 256 32.20 -9.09 -16.84
N LYS A 257 31.26 -9.43 -17.72
CA LYS A 257 30.16 -8.54 -18.14
C LYS A 257 28.83 -9.07 -17.63
N PHE A 258 28.02 -8.19 -17.06
CA PHE A 258 26.69 -8.49 -16.54
C PHE A 258 25.64 -7.64 -17.23
N ALA A 259 24.49 -8.25 -17.54
CA ALA A 259 23.37 -7.59 -18.22
C ALA A 259 22.39 -6.90 -17.24
N SER A 260 22.58 -7.05 -15.92
CA SER A 260 21.72 -6.45 -14.90
C SER A 260 22.44 -6.24 -13.57
N LYS A 261 21.96 -5.27 -12.76
CA LYS A 261 22.43 -5.00 -11.38
C LYS A 261 22.35 -6.27 -10.53
N LYS A 262 21.22 -6.99 -10.55
CA LYS A 262 21.01 -8.24 -9.81
C LYS A 262 22.08 -9.29 -10.10
N ALA A 263 22.42 -9.52 -11.38
CA ALA A 263 23.44 -10.49 -11.75
C ALA A 263 24.85 -10.11 -11.25
N ALA A 264 25.17 -8.81 -11.23
CA ALA A 264 26.40 -8.31 -10.65
C ALA A 264 26.46 -8.53 -9.12
N PHE A 265 25.37 -8.28 -8.38
CA PHE A 265 25.32 -8.53 -6.93
C PHE A 265 25.40 -10.02 -6.56
N THR A 266 24.75 -10.89 -7.33
CA THR A 266 24.90 -12.34 -7.14
C THR A 266 26.36 -12.78 -7.33
N TYR A 267 27.06 -12.19 -8.29
CA TYR A 267 28.47 -12.46 -8.51
C TYR A 267 29.34 -11.98 -7.33
N ILE A 268 29.08 -10.79 -6.80
CA ILE A 268 29.77 -10.24 -5.61
C ILE A 268 29.56 -11.14 -4.39
N GLY A 269 28.33 -11.62 -4.16
CA GLY A 269 27.99 -12.47 -3.02
C GLY A 269 28.56 -13.90 -3.09
N ASN A 270 28.88 -14.39 -4.29
CA ASN A 270 29.41 -15.75 -4.46
C ASN A 270 30.92 -15.86 -4.27
N ASP A 271 31.67 -14.79 -4.51
CA ASP A 271 33.14 -14.81 -4.39
C ASP A 271 33.63 -14.52 -2.95
N GLY A 272 32.72 -14.30 -2.00
CA GLY A 272 33.04 -13.68 -0.70
C GLY A 272 32.79 -14.49 0.57
N VAL A 273 32.25 -15.72 0.51
CA VAL A 273 32.06 -16.52 1.74
C VAL A 273 32.37 -18.00 1.51
N HIS A 274 33.61 -18.38 1.81
CA HIS A 274 33.96 -19.73 2.24
C HIS A 274 33.29 -19.96 3.61
N MET A 275 31.99 -20.29 3.63
CA MET A 275 31.36 -20.88 4.81
C MET A 275 31.72 -22.35 4.83
N VAL A 276 32.41 -22.74 5.90
CA VAL A 276 32.75 -24.13 6.22
C VAL A 276 31.45 -24.90 6.42
N GLU A 277 31.13 -25.75 5.45
CA GLU A 277 30.03 -26.70 5.51
C GLU A 277 30.38 -27.78 6.55
N THR A 278 29.88 -27.62 7.77
CA THR A 278 29.88 -28.68 8.78
C THR A 278 28.48 -29.28 8.90
N ASN A 279 28.32 -30.43 8.26
CA ASN A 279 27.21 -31.36 8.48
C ASN A 279 27.23 -31.86 9.93
N LYS A 280 26.21 -31.53 10.73
CA LYS A 280 25.78 -32.31 11.90
C LYS A 280 24.26 -32.27 12.03
N GLU A 281 23.69 -33.46 12.20
CA GLU A 281 22.27 -33.73 12.51
C GLU A 281 21.77 -32.97 13.75
N PRO A 282 20.48 -32.62 13.81
CA PRO A 282 19.91 -31.93 14.96
C PRO A 282 19.64 -32.89 16.14
N PRO A 283 20.05 -32.53 17.38
CA PRO A 283 19.60 -33.20 18.60
C PRO A 283 18.18 -32.74 19.01
N PRO A 284 17.49 -33.48 19.89
CA PRO A 284 16.07 -33.30 20.16
C PRO A 284 15.79 -32.02 20.95
N LEU A 285 14.63 -31.43 20.68
CA LEU A 285 14.08 -30.21 21.29
C LEU A 285 13.99 -30.34 22.82
N GLU A 286 14.91 -29.69 23.52
CA GLU A 286 14.73 -29.26 24.91
C GLU A 286 14.57 -27.75 24.96
N ASN A 287 13.62 -27.31 25.80
CA ASN A 287 13.13 -25.96 26.01
C ASN A 287 14.24 -24.91 26.14
N THR A 288 14.58 -24.25 25.03
CA THR A 288 15.32 -22.99 25.05
C THR A 288 14.33 -21.85 25.16
N VAL A 289 14.21 -21.32 26.38
CA VAL A 289 13.67 -19.98 26.68
C VAL A 289 14.51 -18.98 25.90
N THR A 290 13.98 -18.49 24.78
CA THR A 290 14.54 -17.33 24.08
C THR A 290 14.15 -16.08 24.85
N MET A 291 15.04 -15.65 25.76
CA MET A 291 15.02 -14.29 26.27
C MET A 291 15.31 -13.33 25.11
N LYS A 292 14.26 -12.69 24.60
CA LYS A 292 14.36 -11.38 23.94
C LYS A 292 13.83 -10.35 24.94
N ILE A 293 14.76 -9.82 25.73
CA ILE A 293 14.72 -8.47 26.30
C ILE A 293 15.18 -7.59 25.11
N ASP A 294 14.61 -6.45 24.71
CA ASP A 294 14.03 -5.36 25.49
C ASP A 294 12.92 -4.66 24.64
N GLU A 295 11.64 -4.91 24.94
CA GLU A 295 10.59 -3.91 24.73
C GLU A 295 10.43 -3.20 26.07
N GLU A 296 10.99 -1.99 26.13
CA GLU A 296 11.17 -1.15 27.31
C GLU A 296 9.79 -0.71 27.86
N GLY A 297 9.10 -1.60 28.56
CA GLY A 297 7.78 -1.33 29.13
C GLY A 297 6.98 -2.54 29.62
N ASP A 298 7.30 -3.76 29.18
CA ASP A 298 6.51 -4.93 29.58
C ASP A 298 6.90 -5.45 30.99
N PRO A 299 5.93 -5.69 31.89
CA PRO A 299 6.20 -6.26 33.20
C PRO A 299 6.91 -7.62 33.12
N PRO A 300 7.70 -8.00 34.15
CA PRO A 300 8.34 -9.31 34.21
C PRO A 300 7.31 -10.42 34.50
N TRP A 301 6.56 -10.82 33.48
CA TRP A 301 5.53 -11.83 33.58
C TRP A 301 6.08 -13.18 34.05
N ARG A 302 5.50 -13.74 35.13
CA ARG A 302 5.82 -15.10 35.58
C ARG A 302 5.20 -16.09 34.61
N GLN A 303 6.03 -16.98 34.05
CA GLN A 303 5.60 -18.00 33.08
C GLN A 303 5.40 -19.40 33.71
N SER A 304 5.39 -19.50 35.05
CA SER A 304 5.21 -20.77 35.76
C SER A 304 4.46 -20.61 37.08
N ASN A 305 4.06 -21.72 37.68
CA ASN A 305 3.51 -21.83 39.04
C ASN A 305 2.15 -21.15 39.30
N HIS A 306 1.32 -20.94 38.27
CA HIS A 306 -0.10 -20.59 38.45
C HIS A 306 -1.02 -21.65 37.85
N VAL A 307 -2.16 -21.88 38.49
CA VAL A 307 -3.16 -22.89 38.06
C VAL A 307 -3.82 -22.55 36.71
N TYR A 308 -3.88 -21.26 36.38
CA TYR A 308 -4.49 -20.78 35.12
C TYR A 308 -3.52 -20.68 33.94
N LEU A 309 -2.20 -20.82 34.14
CA LEU A 309 -1.26 -20.77 33.03
C LEU A 309 -1.56 -21.87 31.99
N GLY A 310 -1.60 -21.48 30.72
CA GLY A 310 -1.95 -22.37 29.61
C GLY A 310 -3.45 -22.67 29.47
N LYS A 311 -4.31 -22.15 30.35
CA LYS A 311 -5.78 -22.27 30.20
C LYS A 311 -6.28 -21.35 29.11
N ARG A 312 -7.38 -21.75 28.47
CA ARG A 312 -8.04 -20.99 27.41
C ARG A 312 -9.08 -20.03 28.00
N VAL A 313 -9.12 -18.82 27.46
CA VAL A 313 -10.01 -17.76 27.92
C VAL A 313 -10.74 -17.21 26.71
N MET A 314 -12.05 -17.05 26.82
CA MET A 314 -12.88 -16.37 25.86
C MET A 314 -13.09 -14.91 26.29
N TYR A 315 -12.54 -13.98 25.53
CA TYR A 315 -12.59 -12.55 25.80
C TYR A 315 -13.60 -11.88 24.87
N LYS A 316 -14.38 -10.96 25.44
CA LYS A 316 -15.47 -10.27 24.75
C LYS A 316 -15.11 -8.81 24.54
N ILE A 317 -14.99 -8.41 23.28
CA ILE A 317 -14.74 -7.03 22.86
C ILE A 317 -16.07 -6.39 22.47
N LEU A 318 -16.45 -5.31 23.15
CA LEU A 318 -17.60 -4.49 22.82
C LEU A 318 -17.18 -3.39 21.84
N LEU A 319 -17.78 -3.39 20.65
CA LEU A 319 -17.57 -2.34 19.65
C LEU A 319 -18.52 -1.15 19.89
N ASN A 320 -18.18 -0.02 19.27
CA ASN A 320 -18.94 1.23 19.40
C ASN A 320 -20.40 1.13 18.91
N ASP A 321 -20.72 0.16 18.06
CA ASP A 321 -22.05 -0.12 17.54
C ASP A 321 -22.81 -1.16 18.37
N GLU A 322 -22.34 -1.45 19.58
CA GLU A 322 -22.85 -2.50 20.48
C GLU A 322 -22.70 -3.92 19.93
N SER A 323 -21.97 -4.11 18.81
CA SER A 323 -21.63 -5.45 18.35
C SER A 323 -20.52 -6.06 19.22
N GLU A 324 -20.53 -7.38 19.32
CA GLU A 324 -19.64 -8.12 20.20
C GLU A 324 -18.74 -9.01 19.36
N ILE A 325 -17.43 -8.91 19.58
CA ILE A 325 -16.44 -9.81 19.01
C ILE A 325 -15.92 -10.71 20.12
N MET A 326 -15.94 -12.01 19.87
CA MET A 326 -15.40 -13.01 20.80
C MET A 326 -14.03 -13.46 20.30
N GLN A 327 -13.00 -13.28 21.11
CA GLN A 327 -11.66 -13.81 20.87
C GLN A 327 -11.35 -14.92 21.87
N VAL A 328 -10.54 -15.89 21.45
CA VAL A 328 -10.04 -16.93 22.35
C VAL A 328 -8.54 -16.79 22.46
N GLY A 329 -8.06 -16.75 23.70
CA GLY A 329 -6.64 -16.62 24.01
C GLY A 329 -6.18 -17.64 25.03
N THR A 330 -4.88 -17.60 25.32
CA THR A 330 -4.20 -18.48 26.25
C THR A 330 -3.49 -17.64 27.30
N VAL A 331 -3.67 -17.98 28.58
CA VAL A 331 -2.95 -17.31 29.68
C VAL A 331 -1.46 -17.65 29.58
N ALA A 332 -0.65 -16.65 29.23
CA ALA A 332 0.77 -16.81 28.96
C ALA A 332 1.66 -16.37 30.13
N GLY A 333 1.17 -15.46 30.97
CA GLY A 333 1.93 -14.90 32.09
C GLY A 333 1.03 -14.40 33.21
N TRP A 334 1.61 -14.14 34.37
CA TRP A 334 0.90 -13.52 35.50
C TRP A 334 1.84 -12.73 36.41
N ILE A 335 1.28 -11.81 37.19
CA ILE A 335 1.90 -11.05 38.28
C ILE A 335 1.19 -11.42 39.57
N ASP A 336 1.94 -11.65 40.65
CA ASP A 336 1.39 -11.98 41.98
C ASP A 336 1.00 -10.70 42.73
N GLU A 337 -0.02 -10.77 43.60
CA GLU A 337 -0.41 -9.63 44.45
C GLU A 337 0.72 -9.15 45.38
N ALA A 338 1.67 -10.03 45.71
CA ALA A 338 2.83 -9.74 46.54
C ALA A 338 4.04 -9.21 45.74
N ASP A 339 3.96 -9.20 44.41
CA ASP A 339 5.04 -8.67 43.58
C ASP A 339 5.17 -7.14 43.76
N GLN A 340 6.40 -6.66 43.76
CA GLN A 340 6.72 -5.24 43.93
C GLN A 340 7.74 -4.81 42.87
N ASP A 341 7.64 -3.56 42.42
CA ASP A 341 8.62 -2.93 41.53
C ASP A 341 9.90 -2.53 42.29
N GLU A 342 10.86 -1.92 41.58
CA GLU A 342 12.13 -1.46 42.18
C GLU A 342 11.95 -0.37 43.25
N GLU A 343 10.82 0.34 43.23
CA GLU A 343 10.46 1.39 44.18
C GLU A 343 9.66 0.84 45.39
N GLY A 344 9.30 -0.44 45.38
CA GLY A 344 8.52 -1.11 46.41
C GLY A 344 7.00 -0.92 46.25
N ASN A 345 6.54 -0.39 45.12
CA ASN A 345 5.11 -0.31 44.83
C ASN A 345 4.59 -1.68 44.38
N PRO A 346 3.32 -2.02 44.66
CA PRO A 346 2.71 -3.25 44.16
C PRO A 346 2.81 -3.36 42.64
N GLY A 347 3.11 -4.56 42.12
CA GLY A 347 3.24 -4.81 40.69
C GLY A 347 1.95 -4.54 39.91
N PHE A 348 0.80 -4.69 40.56
CA PHE A 348 -0.50 -4.29 40.05
C PHE A 348 -1.46 -3.92 41.19
N ILE A 349 -2.29 -2.90 40.98
CA ILE A 349 -3.36 -2.50 41.90
C ILE A 349 -4.68 -2.65 41.14
N SER A 350 -5.58 -3.50 41.64
CA SER A 350 -6.89 -3.74 41.03
C SER A 350 -7.69 -2.44 40.93
N GLU A 351 -8.21 -2.14 39.74
CA GLU A 351 -9.02 -0.95 39.52
C GLU A 351 -10.35 -1.04 40.28
N ARG A 352 -10.86 -2.26 40.41
CA ARG A 352 -12.13 -2.54 41.08
C ARG A 352 -12.04 -2.39 42.59
N THR A 353 -10.94 -2.80 43.20
CA THR A 353 -10.81 -2.91 44.66
C THR A 353 -9.84 -1.90 45.28
N GLY A 354 -8.94 -1.33 44.47
CA GLY A 354 -7.92 -0.37 44.92
C GLY A 354 -6.82 -1.00 45.80
N ILE A 355 -6.73 -2.34 45.86
CA ILE A 355 -5.71 -3.07 46.60
C ILE A 355 -4.84 -3.90 45.64
N PRO A 356 -3.62 -4.29 46.05
CA PRO A 356 -2.78 -5.21 45.29
C PRO A 356 -3.55 -6.48 44.93
N ALA A 357 -3.42 -6.94 43.69
CA ALA A 357 -4.15 -8.08 43.17
C ALA A 357 -3.32 -8.78 42.07
N PRO A 358 -3.60 -10.06 41.77
CA PRO A 358 -2.96 -10.74 40.66
C PRO A 358 -3.48 -10.23 39.31
N LEU A 359 -2.60 -10.18 38.31
CA LEU A 359 -2.89 -9.77 36.94
C LEU A 359 -2.43 -10.87 35.97
N PHE A 360 -3.23 -11.16 34.95
CA PHE A 360 -2.98 -12.26 34.01
C PHE A 360 -2.81 -11.75 32.59
N HIS A 361 -1.69 -12.08 31.97
CA HIS A 361 -1.41 -11.74 30.58
C HIS A 361 -1.94 -12.83 29.66
N VAL A 362 -2.91 -12.48 28.81
CA VAL A 362 -3.54 -13.38 27.84
C VAL A 362 -3.07 -13.02 26.44
N ILE A 363 -2.57 -14.01 25.70
CA ILE A 363 -2.20 -13.88 24.28
C ILE A 363 -3.32 -14.52 23.45
N PHE A 364 -3.89 -13.77 22.52
CA PHE A 364 -4.97 -14.25 21.66
C PHE A 364 -4.42 -15.07 20.47
N ASP A 365 -5.19 -16.06 20.04
CA ASP A 365 -4.79 -16.90 18.92
C ASP A 365 -4.68 -16.11 17.61
N ASP A 366 -3.72 -16.52 16.78
CA ASP A 366 -3.29 -15.82 15.58
C ASP A 366 -4.47 -15.42 14.65
N ILE A 367 -4.55 -14.11 14.44
CA ILE A 367 -5.61 -13.32 13.83
C ILE A 367 -5.70 -13.54 12.30
N THR A 368 -4.71 -14.24 11.74
CA THR A 368 -4.47 -14.39 10.30
C THR A 368 -5.60 -15.07 9.50
N LYS A 369 -6.62 -15.62 10.15
CA LYS A 369 -7.74 -16.31 9.47
C LYS A 369 -9.02 -15.47 9.30
N VAL A 370 -9.16 -14.29 9.92
CA VAL A 370 -10.40 -13.49 9.83
C VAL A 370 -10.12 -12.16 9.11
N SER A 371 -10.02 -12.25 7.79
CA SER A 371 -9.57 -11.21 6.84
C SER A 371 -10.32 -9.86 6.84
N GLU A 372 -11.40 -9.69 7.61
CA GLU A 372 -12.27 -8.49 7.51
C GLU A 372 -12.49 -7.76 8.85
N LEU A 373 -12.22 -8.39 10.01
CA LEU A 373 -12.40 -7.78 11.34
C LEU A 373 -11.07 -7.44 12.05
N HIS A 374 -9.95 -7.56 11.33
CA HIS A 374 -8.59 -7.42 11.85
C HIS A 374 -8.28 -6.14 12.65
N PRO A 375 -8.84 -4.94 12.38
CA PRO A 375 -8.42 -3.75 13.13
C PRO A 375 -8.91 -3.72 14.59
N TYR A 376 -9.87 -4.57 14.97
CA TYR A 376 -10.44 -4.58 16.33
C TYR A 376 -9.98 -5.77 17.17
N LEU A 377 -9.23 -6.69 16.59
CA LEU A 377 -8.75 -7.89 17.25
C LEU A 377 -7.48 -7.55 18.02
N LEU A 378 -7.44 -7.94 19.30
CA LEU A 378 -6.29 -7.72 20.16
C LEU A 378 -5.27 -8.84 19.96
N GLU A 379 -3.98 -8.50 20.06
CA GLU A 379 -2.89 -9.48 20.10
C GLU A 379 -2.75 -10.07 21.51
N SER A 380 -2.88 -9.20 22.53
CA SER A 380 -2.86 -9.56 23.93
C SER A 380 -3.76 -8.64 24.76
N GLN A 381 -4.13 -9.10 25.95
CA GLN A 381 -4.85 -8.31 26.95
C GLN A 381 -4.48 -8.78 28.35
N ASP A 382 -4.32 -7.84 29.27
CA ASP A 382 -4.14 -8.12 30.70
C ASP A 382 -5.51 -8.13 31.38
N LEU A 383 -5.76 -9.17 32.18
CA LEU A 383 -7.03 -9.41 32.86
C LEU A 383 -6.83 -9.55 34.36
N GLU A 384 -7.71 -8.92 35.14
CA GLU A 384 -7.82 -9.20 36.57
C GLU A 384 -8.38 -10.61 36.80
N GLU A 385 -8.17 -11.20 37.98
CA GLU A 385 -8.62 -12.57 38.28
C GLU A 385 -10.12 -12.77 38.04
N TYR A 386 -10.95 -11.79 38.38
CA TYR A 386 -12.40 -11.92 38.22
C TYR A 386 -12.83 -11.90 36.74
N GLU A 387 -12.13 -11.17 35.89
CA GLU A 387 -12.38 -11.10 34.44
C GLU A 387 -11.91 -12.39 33.77
N LEU A 388 -10.75 -12.89 34.21
CA LEU A 388 -10.22 -14.18 33.78
C LEU A 388 -11.20 -15.32 34.10
N LEU A 389 -11.74 -15.33 35.32
CA LEU A 389 -12.68 -16.37 35.77
C LEU A 389 -14.01 -16.34 35.00
N ASP A 390 -14.49 -15.16 34.61
CA ASP A 390 -15.73 -15.03 33.82
C ASP A 390 -15.55 -15.54 32.38
N GLY A 391 -14.34 -15.40 31.82
CA GLY A 391 -14.00 -15.87 30.48
C GLY A 391 -13.38 -17.27 30.41
N LEU A 392 -13.13 -17.95 31.53
CA LEU A 392 -12.40 -19.22 31.54
C LEU A 392 -13.20 -20.33 30.86
N LEU A 393 -12.61 -20.99 29.87
CA LEU A 393 -13.27 -22.07 29.14
C LEU A 393 -13.12 -23.42 29.84
N ASP A 394 -14.22 -24.17 29.91
CA ASP A 394 -14.20 -25.56 30.37
C ASP A 394 -13.50 -26.47 29.35
N GLU A 395 -12.87 -27.57 29.80
CA GLU A 395 -12.22 -28.57 28.92
C GLU A 395 -13.17 -29.14 27.83
N LYS A 396 -14.48 -29.06 28.05
CA LYS A 396 -15.49 -29.48 27.06
C LYS A 396 -15.71 -28.45 25.96
N GLU A 397 -15.59 -27.17 26.29
CA GLU A 397 -15.75 -26.06 25.36
C GLU A 397 -14.48 -25.85 24.54
N GLU A 398 -13.31 -26.02 25.18
CA GLU A 398 -12.01 -26.05 24.49
C GLU A 398 -11.98 -27.05 23.33
N LYS A 399 -12.66 -28.20 23.45
CA LYS A 399 -12.71 -29.23 22.39
C LYS A 399 -13.68 -28.91 21.24
N LYS A 400 -14.56 -27.92 21.40
CA LYS A 400 -15.53 -27.53 20.36
C LYS A 400 -14.98 -26.47 19.42
N ILE A 401 -14.02 -25.68 19.89
CA ILE A 401 -13.28 -24.66 19.15
C ILE A 401 -12.15 -25.35 18.40
#